data_AF-A0A318R2C6-F1
#
_entry.id   AF-A0A318R2C6-F1
#
_cell.length_a   1.000
_cell.length_b   1.000
_cell.length_c   1.000
_cell.angle_alpha   90.00
_cell.angle_beta   90.00
_cell.angle_gamma   90.00
#
_symmetry.space_group_name_H-M   'P 1'
#
loop_
_entity.id
_entity.type
_entity.pdbx_description
1 polymer ?
#
loop_
_entity_poly.entity_id
_entity_poly.type
_entity_poly.pdbx_seq_one_letter_code
_entity_poly.pdbx_strand_id
1 'polypeptide(L)'
;MNYEGGYTLVELSVVVAVLGILGGLTISNVNKWMKHSHIDEAITVLNNSLVDCLQESRTGKDPNTISPSDNVIDNQRLEPINYEIKESNNTCANFLITPKNSEDKVRFEMGYQITIDGNATKIATLPDTQSAQSRCYRWGGKNCGATEEQLQALADAAQLAEDRKNCKDEFNTWLRDTPPNGGSGLSPFNRWDINTDPPSCSKETYAFEGEIVSNQKAVDEAQERKLGKICNNKIMSQKELKTTGIKNFEECGTQTFYFCEGSQKQSEEGMNVCLAEKDLLAKRNEELVCEKNREEARLGGYIGYYPPVEGPDSCGNEYWMCDTIQFSEESAFNKSPCADVKESTCGKTKTPEECLSECNPGHKSFIKMFCGYGFEGMKPMHKVCRDFNSCMCRED
;
A
#
# COMPACT_ATOMS: atom_id res chain seq x y z
N MET A 1 78.88 1.42 -79.29
CA MET A 1 78.57 2.79 -78.82
C MET A 1 77.07 2.87 -78.72
N ASN A 2 76.57 2.92 -77.48
CA ASN A 2 75.15 2.94 -77.17
C ASN A 2 74.61 4.34 -77.48
N TYR A 3 73.59 4.41 -78.34
CA TYR A 3 72.77 5.61 -78.48
C TYR A 3 71.83 5.62 -77.27
N GLU A 4 72.18 6.42 -76.25
CA GLU A 4 71.23 6.76 -75.19
C GLU A 4 70.11 7.60 -75.82
N GLY A 5 68.90 7.05 -75.85
CA GLY A 5 67.73 7.66 -76.42
C GLY A 5 67.31 8.90 -75.63
N GLY A 6 67.65 10.08 -76.16
CA GLY A 6 67.05 11.33 -75.72
C GLY A 6 65.61 11.41 -76.18
N TYR A 7 64.66 11.41 -75.25
CA TYR A 7 63.25 11.66 -75.50
C TYR A 7 63.07 13.00 -76.24
N THR A 8 62.31 13.00 -77.32
CA THR A 8 62.08 14.22 -78.09
C THR A 8 61.16 15.16 -77.32
N LEU A 9 61.36 16.47 -77.45
CA LEU A 9 60.54 17.49 -76.79
C LEU A 9 59.04 17.40 -77.17
N VAL A 10 58.76 16.79 -78.33
CA VAL A 10 57.41 16.47 -78.81
C VAL A 10 56.77 15.31 -78.04
N GLU A 11 57.55 14.30 -77.66
CA GLU A 11 57.06 13.17 -76.87
C GLU A 11 56.69 13.61 -75.45
N LEU A 12 57.51 14.48 -74.85
CA LEU A 12 57.21 15.08 -73.55
C LEU A 12 55.94 15.94 -73.58
N SER A 13 55.74 16.76 -74.62
CA SER A 13 54.57 17.63 -74.71
C SER A 13 53.27 16.84 -74.91
N VAL A 14 53.30 15.75 -75.66
CA VAL A 14 52.16 14.84 -75.83
C VAL A 14 51.82 14.13 -74.51
N VAL A 15 52.82 13.63 -73.76
CA VAL A 15 52.58 12.98 -72.47
C VAL A 15 51.99 13.96 -71.44
N VAL A 16 52.50 15.19 -71.37
CA VAL A 16 51.97 16.22 -70.47
C VAL A 16 50.55 16.62 -70.86
N ALA A 17 50.24 16.73 -72.16
CA ALA A 17 48.88 17.04 -72.63
C ALA A 17 47.88 15.93 -72.28
N VAL A 18 48.27 14.65 -72.48
CA VAL A 18 47.42 13.50 -72.14
C VAL A 18 47.21 13.39 -70.62
N LEU A 19 48.26 13.56 -69.82
CA LEU A 19 48.16 13.57 -68.35
C LEU A 19 47.34 14.76 -67.84
N GLY A 20 47.43 15.93 -68.47
CA GLY A 20 46.63 17.10 -68.11
C GLY A 20 45.13 16.90 -68.38
N ILE A 21 44.78 16.31 -69.52
CA ILE A 21 43.38 15.99 -69.87
C ILE A 21 42.84 14.90 -68.93
N LEU A 22 43.60 13.82 -68.71
CA LEU A 22 43.20 12.74 -67.81
C LEU A 22 43.07 13.23 -66.36
N GLY A 23 44.04 14.00 -65.88
CA GLY A 23 44.01 14.59 -64.53
C GLY A 23 42.81 15.49 -64.30
N GLY A 24 42.43 16.31 -65.30
CA GLY A 24 41.22 17.13 -65.24
C GLY A 24 39.93 16.33 -65.12
N LEU A 25 39.84 15.19 -65.81
CA LEU A 25 38.65 14.32 -65.80
C LEU A 25 38.57 13.42 -64.56
N THR A 26 39.70 12.94 -64.04
CA THR A 26 39.72 12.03 -62.89
C THR A 26 39.45 12.76 -61.58
N ILE A 27 40.00 13.97 -61.37
CA ILE A 27 39.90 14.70 -60.10
C ILE A 27 38.44 15.11 -59.79
N SER A 28 37.69 15.57 -60.80
CA SER A 28 36.28 15.97 -60.63
C SER A 28 35.39 14.79 -60.22
N ASN A 29 35.61 13.63 -60.82
CA ASN A 29 34.84 12.42 -60.52
C ASN A 29 35.17 11.81 -59.14
N VAL A 30 36.44 11.85 -58.72
CA VAL A 30 36.86 11.36 -57.40
C VAL A 30 36.26 12.21 -56.28
N ASN A 31 36.25 13.54 -56.42
CA ASN A 31 35.63 14.43 -55.42
C ASN A 31 34.13 14.14 -55.26
N LYS A 32 33.42 13.94 -56.37
CA LYS A 32 31.99 13.60 -56.34
C LYS A 32 31.73 12.24 -55.65
N TRP A 33 32.57 11.24 -55.92
CA TRP A 33 32.47 9.93 -55.28
C TRP A 33 32.74 10.01 -53.77
N MET A 34 33.75 10.78 -53.33
CA MET A 34 34.01 11.03 -51.91
C MET A 34 32.82 11.70 -51.22
N LYS A 35 32.22 12.74 -51.82
CA LYS A 35 31.01 13.38 -51.27
C LYS A 35 29.85 12.39 -51.11
N HIS A 36 29.67 11.49 -52.06
CA HIS A 36 28.66 10.43 -51.96
C HIS A 36 28.97 9.42 -50.84
N SER A 37 30.23 9.04 -50.66
CA SER A 37 30.67 8.19 -49.55
C SER A 37 30.41 8.87 -48.20
N HIS A 38 30.67 10.18 -48.09
CA HIS A 38 30.42 10.94 -46.87
C HIS A 38 28.93 11.00 -46.51
N ILE A 39 28.03 11.05 -47.50
CA ILE A 39 26.58 10.95 -47.27
C ILE A 39 26.22 9.55 -46.74
N ASP A 40 26.81 8.50 -47.30
CA ASP A 40 26.56 7.13 -46.89
C ASP A 40 27.06 6.87 -45.44
N GLU A 41 28.19 7.50 -45.07
CA GLU A 41 28.72 7.52 -43.71
C GLU A 41 27.82 8.31 -42.75
N ALA A 42 27.39 9.52 -43.12
CA ALA A 42 26.46 10.33 -42.34
C ALA A 42 25.14 9.58 -42.04
N ILE A 43 24.58 8.90 -43.04
CA ILE A 43 23.39 8.03 -42.89
C ILE A 43 23.65 6.90 -41.87
N THR A 44 24.85 6.32 -41.88
CA THR A 44 25.21 5.24 -40.95
C THR A 44 25.27 5.76 -39.52
N VAL A 45 25.93 6.90 -39.31
CA VAL A 45 26.02 7.56 -38.00
C VAL A 45 24.63 7.96 -37.49
N LEU A 46 23.77 8.50 -38.36
CA LEU A 46 22.39 8.85 -38.01
C LEU A 46 21.50 7.65 -37.68
N ASN A 47 21.69 6.51 -38.35
CA ASN A 47 20.96 5.28 -37.96
C ASN A 47 21.37 4.83 -36.56
N ASN A 48 22.66 4.90 -36.22
CA ASN A 48 23.14 4.53 -34.89
C ASN A 48 22.59 5.50 -33.83
N SER A 49 22.61 6.80 -34.10
CA SER A 49 22.07 7.80 -33.16
C SER A 49 20.56 7.70 -32.99
N LEU A 50 19.83 7.40 -34.07
CA LEU A 50 18.39 7.11 -33.99
C LEU A 50 18.11 5.89 -33.10
N VAL A 51 18.89 4.81 -33.23
CA VAL A 51 18.74 3.62 -32.38
C VAL A 51 19.01 3.95 -30.92
N ASP A 52 20.05 4.73 -30.63
CA ASP A 52 20.40 5.20 -29.28
C ASP A 52 19.25 6.01 -28.65
N CYS A 53 18.75 7.01 -29.38
CA CYS A 53 17.59 7.79 -28.94
C CYS A 53 16.32 6.94 -28.72
N LEU A 54 16.05 5.97 -29.60
CA LEU A 54 14.92 5.06 -29.43
C LEU A 54 15.08 4.14 -28.21
N GLN A 55 16.30 3.74 -27.87
CA GLN A 55 16.57 2.96 -26.65
C GLN A 55 16.33 3.81 -25.41
N GLU A 56 16.83 5.03 -25.37
CA GLU A 56 16.60 5.96 -24.26
C GLU A 56 15.12 6.30 -24.10
N SER A 57 14.40 6.56 -25.20
CA SER A 57 12.95 6.79 -25.17
C SER A 57 12.18 5.59 -24.61
N ARG A 58 12.59 4.34 -24.92
CA ARG A 58 11.98 3.12 -24.36
C ARG A 58 12.20 2.96 -22.86
N THR A 59 13.18 3.64 -22.27
CA THR A 59 13.37 3.67 -20.81
C THR A 59 12.42 4.64 -20.09
N GLY A 60 11.52 5.30 -20.83
CA GLY A 60 10.54 6.24 -20.30
C GLY A 60 11.02 7.70 -20.31
N LYS A 61 12.19 7.98 -20.88
CA LYS A 61 12.70 9.35 -21.02
C LYS A 61 12.00 10.08 -22.17
N ASP A 62 11.74 11.37 -21.96
CA ASP A 62 11.09 12.22 -22.95
C ASP A 62 12.08 12.59 -24.07
N PRO A 63 11.81 12.27 -25.36
CA PRO A 63 12.67 12.60 -26.49
C PRO A 63 13.03 14.08 -26.59
N ASN A 64 12.22 14.99 -26.04
CA ASN A 64 12.50 16.42 -26.02
C ASN A 64 13.60 16.82 -25.04
N THR A 65 13.86 15.97 -24.04
CA THR A 65 14.80 16.25 -22.94
C THR A 65 16.11 15.48 -23.05
N ILE A 66 16.21 14.58 -24.02
CA ILE A 66 17.40 13.76 -24.27
C ILE A 66 18.00 14.10 -25.64
N SER A 67 19.31 13.96 -25.74
CA SER A 67 20.07 14.07 -26.99
C SER A 67 20.79 12.74 -27.26
N PRO A 68 21.13 12.44 -28.52
CA PRO A 68 21.94 11.27 -28.81
C PRO A 68 23.27 11.32 -28.06
N SER A 69 23.81 10.16 -27.70
CA SER A 69 25.11 10.08 -27.04
C SER A 69 26.22 10.65 -27.91
N ASP A 70 27.08 11.49 -27.32
CA ASP A 70 28.31 12.00 -27.96
C ASP A 70 29.23 10.87 -28.43
N ASN A 71 29.17 9.69 -27.80
CA ASN A 71 29.90 8.50 -28.23
C ASN A 71 29.42 7.93 -29.57
N VAL A 72 28.19 8.24 -29.96
CA VAL A 72 27.54 7.76 -31.18
C VAL A 72 27.65 8.82 -32.28
N ILE A 73 27.33 10.07 -31.96
CA ILE A 73 27.37 11.20 -32.89
C ILE A 73 27.78 12.48 -32.17
N ASP A 74 28.81 13.13 -32.69
CA ASP A 74 29.29 14.44 -32.24
C ASP A 74 29.85 15.22 -33.44
N ASN A 75 30.15 16.51 -33.24
CA ASN A 75 30.74 17.32 -34.30
C ASN A 75 32.16 16.85 -34.69
N GLN A 76 32.89 16.18 -33.80
CA GLN A 76 34.21 15.64 -34.08
C GLN A 76 34.16 14.50 -35.11
N ARG A 77 33.12 13.66 -35.06
CA ARG A 77 32.86 12.58 -36.03
C ARG A 77 32.26 13.08 -37.33
N LEU A 78 31.44 14.13 -37.29
CA LEU A 78 30.80 14.69 -38.48
C LEU A 78 31.72 15.62 -39.29
N GLU A 79 32.70 16.23 -38.65
CA GLU A 79 33.62 17.17 -39.29
C GLU A 79 34.41 16.57 -40.47
N PRO A 80 35.05 15.39 -40.37
CA PRO A 80 35.74 14.76 -41.49
C PRO A 80 34.86 14.52 -42.72
N ILE A 81 33.55 14.29 -42.49
CA ILE A 81 32.58 14.07 -43.56
C ILE A 81 31.90 15.36 -44.06
N ASN A 82 32.28 16.51 -43.49
CA ASN A 82 31.81 17.87 -43.80
C ASN A 82 30.32 18.09 -43.42
N TYR A 83 29.92 17.54 -42.29
CA TYR A 83 28.64 17.76 -41.63
C TYR A 83 28.84 18.36 -40.24
N GLU A 84 27.77 18.95 -39.69
CA GLU A 84 27.69 19.40 -38.31
C GLU A 84 26.26 19.22 -37.76
N ILE A 85 26.14 19.06 -36.45
CA ILE A 85 24.85 19.03 -35.76
C ILE A 85 24.23 20.43 -35.82
N LYS A 86 22.96 20.50 -36.22
CA LYS A 86 22.20 21.75 -36.23
C LYS A 86 21.81 22.12 -34.80
N GLU A 87 22.32 23.25 -34.29
CA GLU A 87 22.16 23.64 -32.88
C GLU A 87 20.69 23.73 -32.43
N SER A 88 19.79 24.18 -33.30
CA SER A 88 18.35 24.29 -33.02
C SER A 88 17.61 22.94 -33.01
N ASN A 89 18.27 21.86 -33.44
CA ASN A 89 17.68 20.54 -33.69
C ASN A 89 18.68 19.45 -33.25
N ASN A 90 19.01 19.45 -31.97
CA ASN A 90 20.01 18.55 -31.37
C ASN A 90 19.43 17.60 -30.31
N THR A 91 18.11 17.53 -30.18
CA THR A 91 17.41 16.60 -29.27
C THR A 91 16.92 15.36 -30.02
N CYS A 92 16.65 14.27 -29.33
CA CYS A 92 16.12 13.05 -29.94
C CYS A 92 14.72 13.27 -30.56
N ALA A 93 13.94 14.21 -30.03
CA ALA A 93 12.65 14.60 -30.61
C ALA A 93 12.80 15.18 -32.02
N ASN A 94 13.87 15.94 -32.26
CA ASN A 94 14.15 16.57 -33.53
C ASN A 94 15.66 16.76 -33.71
N PHE A 95 16.28 15.78 -34.38
CA PHE A 95 17.73 15.75 -34.59
C PHE A 95 18.06 15.96 -36.06
N LEU A 96 18.87 16.97 -36.38
CA LEU A 96 19.29 17.27 -37.75
C LEU A 96 20.81 17.49 -37.84
N ILE A 97 21.38 17.02 -38.94
CA ILE A 97 22.73 17.40 -39.37
C ILE A 97 22.65 18.21 -40.67
N THR A 98 23.50 19.21 -40.79
CA THR A 98 23.58 20.08 -41.96
C THR A 98 24.99 20.04 -42.55
N PRO A 99 25.15 20.20 -43.88
CA PRO A 99 26.48 20.32 -44.46
C PRO A 99 27.19 21.59 -43.95
N LYS A 100 28.46 21.48 -43.57
CA LYS A 100 29.27 22.65 -43.12
C LYS A 100 29.42 23.73 -44.20
N ASN A 101 29.37 23.33 -45.47
CA ASN A 101 29.43 24.24 -46.59
C ASN A 101 28.03 24.40 -47.20
N SER A 102 27.45 25.59 -47.06
CA SER A 102 26.14 25.95 -47.60
C SER A 102 26.08 25.96 -49.13
N GLU A 103 27.23 26.01 -49.83
CA GLU A 103 27.31 25.93 -51.29
C GLU A 103 27.40 24.48 -51.81
N ASP A 104 27.41 23.48 -50.93
CA ASP A 104 27.52 22.07 -51.34
C ASP A 104 26.23 21.54 -51.97
N LYS A 105 26.20 21.46 -53.30
CA LYS A 105 25.06 20.96 -54.08
C LYS A 105 24.85 19.43 -54.03
N VAL A 106 25.76 18.69 -53.40
CA VAL A 106 25.71 17.22 -53.32
C VAL A 106 25.27 16.76 -51.94
N ARG A 107 25.79 17.38 -50.88
CA ARG A 107 25.36 17.11 -49.49
C ARG A 107 24.06 17.87 -49.21
N PHE A 108 23.24 17.32 -48.33
CA PHE A 108 21.94 17.89 -47.96
C PHE A 108 21.70 17.71 -46.46
N GLU A 109 20.82 18.54 -45.91
CA GLU A 109 20.39 18.44 -44.51
C GLU A 109 19.54 17.18 -44.35
N MET A 110 19.81 16.42 -43.28
CA MET A 110 19.07 15.20 -43.01
C MET A 110 19.06 14.88 -41.52
N GLY A 111 18.09 14.10 -41.10
CA GLY A 111 18.00 13.64 -39.72
C GLY A 111 16.68 12.94 -39.45
N TYR A 112 16.19 13.03 -38.22
CA TYR A 112 15.00 12.33 -37.78
C TYR A 112 14.24 13.07 -36.70
N GLN A 113 12.99 12.68 -36.54
CA GLN A 113 12.11 13.11 -35.46
C GLN A 113 11.58 11.88 -34.73
N ILE A 114 11.52 11.93 -33.40
CA ILE A 114 10.96 10.86 -32.58
C ILE A 114 9.84 11.47 -31.75
N THR A 115 8.61 10.97 -31.95
CA THR A 115 7.49 11.38 -31.10
C THR A 115 7.60 10.71 -29.74
N ILE A 116 6.89 11.27 -28.76
CA ILE A 116 6.85 10.72 -27.40
C ILE A 116 6.24 9.31 -27.30
N ASP A 117 5.45 8.92 -28.30
CA ASP A 117 4.91 7.57 -28.48
C ASP A 117 5.94 6.59 -29.09
N GLY A 118 7.17 7.04 -29.36
CA GLY A 118 8.27 6.23 -29.88
C GLY A 118 8.26 6.05 -31.41
N ASN A 119 7.45 6.83 -32.13
CA ASN A 119 7.43 6.77 -33.60
C ASN A 119 8.57 7.61 -34.17
N ALA A 120 9.45 6.95 -34.95
CA ALA A 120 10.55 7.61 -35.63
C ALA A 120 10.20 7.95 -37.08
N THR A 121 10.48 9.19 -37.48
CA THR A 121 10.34 9.67 -38.84
C THR A 121 11.68 10.19 -39.33
N LYS A 122 12.19 9.65 -40.45
CA LYS A 122 13.39 10.15 -41.11
C LYS A 122 13.03 11.28 -42.07
N ILE A 123 13.81 12.34 -42.08
CA ILE A 123 13.60 13.55 -42.87
C ILE A 123 14.90 13.99 -43.58
N ALA A 124 14.77 14.60 -44.75
CA ALA A 124 15.90 15.19 -45.49
C ALA A 124 15.43 16.29 -46.45
N THR A 125 16.30 17.27 -46.71
CA THR A 125 16.09 18.27 -47.75
C THR A 125 16.46 17.71 -49.12
N LEU A 126 15.74 18.14 -50.16
CA LEU A 126 16.00 17.66 -51.52
C LEU A 126 17.30 18.28 -52.03
N PRO A 127 18.32 17.48 -52.44
CA PRO A 127 19.54 18.02 -53.00
C PRO A 127 19.36 18.49 -54.45
N ASP A 128 20.12 19.53 -54.83
CA ASP A 128 20.13 20.11 -56.18
C ASP A 128 20.58 19.15 -57.29
N THR A 129 21.36 18.12 -56.93
CA THR A 129 21.96 17.20 -57.90
C THR A 129 21.21 15.87 -57.98
N GLN A 130 20.85 15.45 -59.20
CA GLN A 130 20.19 14.16 -59.48
C GLN A 130 20.92 12.96 -58.86
N SER A 131 22.25 13.00 -58.81
CA SER A 131 23.08 11.94 -58.23
C SER A 131 22.98 11.81 -56.71
N ALA A 132 22.59 12.89 -56.01
CA ALA A 132 22.38 12.87 -54.56
C ALA A 132 20.92 12.57 -54.18
N GLN A 133 19.95 12.84 -55.07
CA GLN A 133 18.54 12.57 -54.82
C GLN A 133 18.26 11.11 -54.45
N SER A 134 18.92 10.15 -55.13
CA SER A 134 18.75 8.73 -54.80
C SER A 134 19.12 8.39 -53.34
N ARG A 135 20.10 9.08 -52.76
CA ARG A 135 20.50 8.91 -51.36
C ARG A 135 19.54 9.60 -50.41
N CYS A 136 19.03 10.77 -50.80
CA CYS A 136 17.98 11.46 -50.05
C CYS A 136 16.72 10.60 -49.94
N TYR A 137 16.24 10.02 -51.05
CA TYR A 137 15.12 9.08 -51.03
C TYR A 137 15.44 7.79 -50.27
N ARG A 138 16.68 7.30 -50.30
CA ARG A 138 17.10 6.12 -49.50
C ARG A 138 17.06 6.40 -47.99
N TRP A 139 17.33 7.62 -47.55
CA TRP A 139 17.26 8.01 -46.14
C TRP A 139 15.83 8.40 -45.71
N GLY A 140 15.30 9.46 -46.31
CA GLY A 140 14.04 10.09 -45.91
C GLY A 140 12.80 9.44 -46.54
N GLY A 141 12.96 8.55 -47.52
CA GLY A 141 11.84 7.95 -48.24
C GLY A 141 10.95 9.04 -48.84
N LYS A 142 9.66 8.98 -48.53
CA LYS A 142 8.67 9.99 -48.93
C LYS A 142 8.89 11.38 -48.33
N ASN A 143 9.71 11.49 -47.28
CA ASN A 143 10.02 12.76 -46.60
C ASN A 143 11.33 13.39 -47.10
N CYS A 144 11.93 12.86 -48.17
CA CYS A 144 13.00 13.55 -48.89
C CYS A 144 12.40 14.70 -49.68
N GLY A 145 12.77 15.94 -49.34
CA GLY A 145 12.16 17.14 -49.90
C GLY A 145 10.74 17.37 -49.40
N ALA A 146 10.49 17.08 -48.11
CA ALA A 146 9.18 17.26 -47.51
C ALA A 146 8.67 18.70 -47.72
N THR A 147 7.41 18.84 -48.13
CA THR A 147 6.76 20.15 -48.27
C THR A 147 6.55 20.80 -46.89
N GLU A 148 6.36 22.11 -46.83
CA GLU A 148 6.00 22.80 -45.58
C GLU A 148 4.76 22.16 -44.92
N GLU A 149 3.77 21.76 -45.71
CA GLU A 149 2.57 21.04 -45.25
C GLU A 149 2.91 19.70 -44.59
N GLN A 150 3.85 18.94 -45.14
CA GLN A 150 4.27 17.66 -44.57
C GLN A 150 5.06 17.84 -43.29
N LEU A 151 5.92 18.85 -43.22
CA LEU A 151 6.65 19.21 -42.00
C LEU A 151 5.69 19.68 -40.91
N GLN A 152 4.66 20.46 -41.27
CA GLN A 152 3.62 20.87 -40.34
C GLN A 152 2.81 19.67 -39.84
N ALA A 153 2.40 18.75 -40.71
CA ALA A 153 1.68 17.54 -40.31
C ALA A 153 2.50 16.66 -39.35
N LEU A 154 3.83 16.63 -39.48
CA LEU A 154 4.72 15.96 -38.53
C LEU A 154 4.77 16.69 -37.18
N ALA A 155 4.82 18.01 -37.19
CA ALA A 155 4.76 18.82 -35.98
C ALA A 155 3.42 18.66 -35.25
N ASP A 156 2.30 18.69 -35.98
CA ASP A 156 0.96 18.48 -35.42
C ASP A 156 0.83 17.08 -34.81
N ALA A 157 1.37 16.05 -35.48
CA ALA A 157 1.39 14.68 -34.96
C ALA A 157 2.25 14.55 -33.70
N ALA A 158 3.36 15.29 -33.60
CA ALA A 158 4.20 15.32 -32.41
C ALA A 158 3.48 16.00 -31.23
N GLN A 159 2.82 17.14 -31.47
CA GLN A 159 2.04 17.85 -30.46
C GLN A 159 0.88 16.98 -29.95
N LEU A 160 0.14 16.32 -30.85
CA LEU A 160 -0.94 15.43 -30.48
C LEU A 160 -0.46 14.27 -29.58
N ALA A 161 0.74 13.76 -29.83
CA ALA A 161 1.33 12.71 -29.01
C ALA A 161 1.72 13.23 -27.60
N GLU A 162 2.22 14.47 -27.51
CA GLU A 162 2.50 15.14 -26.24
C GLU A 162 1.21 15.37 -25.43
N ASP A 163 0.18 15.95 -26.05
CA ASP A 163 -1.13 16.17 -25.44
C ASP A 163 -1.73 14.85 -24.91
N ARG A 164 -1.56 13.76 -25.68
CA ARG A 164 -1.99 12.43 -25.28
C ARG A 164 -1.26 11.89 -24.06
N LYS A 165 0.06 12.08 -23.98
CA LYS A 165 0.85 11.65 -22.81
C LYS A 165 0.43 12.46 -21.60
N ASN A 166 0.41 13.78 -21.70
CA ASN A 166 0.05 14.68 -20.60
C ASN A 166 -1.35 14.34 -20.05
N CYS A 167 -2.34 14.17 -20.93
CA CYS A 167 -3.68 13.73 -20.55
C CYS A 167 -3.69 12.38 -19.81
N LYS A 168 -2.90 11.40 -20.25
CA LYS A 168 -2.79 10.10 -19.57
C LYS A 168 -2.11 10.21 -18.21
N ASP A 169 -1.03 10.98 -18.12
CA ASP A 169 -0.26 11.15 -16.89
C ASP A 169 -1.08 11.89 -15.83
N GLU A 170 -1.79 12.94 -16.23
CA GLU A 170 -2.75 13.66 -15.39
C GLU A 170 -3.91 12.77 -14.96
N PHE A 171 -4.51 12.01 -15.89
CA PHE A 171 -5.59 11.07 -15.58
C PHE A 171 -5.13 9.98 -14.59
N ASN A 172 -3.94 9.39 -14.80
CA ASN A 172 -3.40 8.37 -13.91
C ASN A 172 -3.06 8.94 -12.52
N THR A 173 -2.60 10.19 -12.47
CA THR A 173 -2.35 10.91 -11.21
C THR A 173 -3.67 11.16 -10.49
N TRP A 174 -4.69 11.67 -11.19
CA TRP A 174 -6.04 11.86 -10.65
C TRP A 174 -6.68 10.54 -10.17
N LEU A 175 -6.44 9.43 -10.86
CA LEU A 175 -6.94 8.12 -10.50
C LEU A 175 -6.29 7.59 -9.21
N ARG A 176 -5.06 8.01 -8.89
CA ARG A 176 -4.29 7.57 -7.71
C ARG A 176 -4.50 8.45 -6.47
N ASP A 177 -4.56 9.77 -6.62
CA ASP A 177 -4.25 10.74 -5.54
C ASP A 177 -5.41 11.08 -4.56
N THR A 178 -5.93 10.05 -3.92
CA THR A 178 -7.34 9.70 -3.96
C THR A 178 -8.27 9.41 -2.82
N PRO A 179 -8.14 9.98 -1.62
CA PRO A 179 -9.05 9.74 -0.51
C PRO A 179 -10.44 9.11 -0.79
N PRO A 180 -10.57 7.77 -0.69
CA PRO A 180 -9.53 6.75 -0.49
C PRO A 180 -9.17 6.00 -1.80
N ASN A 181 -8.11 6.45 -2.51
CA ASN A 181 -7.72 6.30 -3.96
C ASN A 181 -8.76 6.79 -5.11
N GLY A 182 -8.51 7.77 -6.02
CA GLY A 182 -9.43 8.52 -7.04
C GLY A 182 -10.12 9.96 -6.81
N GLY A 183 -9.63 11.11 -7.40
CA GLY A 183 -9.32 12.54 -6.95
C GLY A 183 -10.34 13.57 -6.40
N SER A 184 -10.46 13.89 -5.10
CA SER A 184 -11.24 14.93 -4.40
C SER A 184 -12.50 15.46 -5.10
N GLY A 185 -13.28 14.62 -5.76
CA GLY A 185 -14.40 15.08 -6.54
C GLY A 185 -15.38 13.98 -6.86
N LEU A 186 -16.62 14.20 -6.44
CA LEU A 186 -17.83 13.79 -7.16
C LEU A 186 -17.89 14.45 -8.56
N SER A 187 -16.75 14.64 -9.20
CA SER A 187 -16.55 15.45 -10.38
C SER A 187 -15.76 14.61 -11.37
N PRO A 188 -16.27 14.46 -12.60
CA PRO A 188 -15.59 13.67 -13.61
C PRO A 188 -14.23 14.30 -13.94
N PHE A 189 -13.30 13.45 -14.39
CA PHE A 189 -12.05 13.89 -14.98
C PHE A 189 -12.00 13.48 -16.44
N ASN A 190 -11.38 14.31 -17.28
CA ASN A 190 -11.28 14.02 -18.70
C ASN A 190 -10.12 13.08 -18.98
N ARG A 191 -10.39 12.02 -19.75
CA ARG A 191 -9.35 11.16 -20.33
C ARG A 191 -9.28 11.32 -21.84
N TRP A 192 -8.26 10.72 -22.43
CA TRP A 192 -8.05 10.74 -23.86
C TRP A 192 -9.25 10.13 -24.61
N ASP A 193 -9.83 10.91 -25.53
CA ASP A 193 -10.86 10.50 -26.46
C ASP A 193 -10.28 10.38 -27.87
N ILE A 194 -10.34 9.16 -28.41
CA ILE A 194 -9.93 8.88 -29.80
C ILE A 194 -11.03 9.24 -30.81
N ASN A 195 -12.26 9.48 -30.35
CA ASN A 195 -13.42 9.69 -31.22
C ASN A 195 -13.67 11.17 -31.54
N THR A 196 -12.90 12.10 -30.96
CA THR A 196 -12.95 13.52 -31.37
C THR A 196 -12.03 13.76 -32.57
N ASP A 197 -12.30 14.82 -33.33
CA ASP A 197 -11.47 15.25 -34.46
C ASP A 197 -11.03 16.72 -34.27
N PRO A 198 -9.77 16.97 -33.89
CA PRO A 198 -8.73 15.99 -33.57
C PRO A 198 -8.99 15.24 -32.24
N PRO A 199 -8.37 14.07 -32.02
CA PRO A 199 -8.39 13.37 -30.73
C PRO A 199 -7.95 14.29 -29.58
N SER A 200 -8.61 14.22 -28.42
CA SER A 200 -8.43 15.22 -27.36
C SER A 200 -8.69 14.67 -25.96
N CYS A 201 -8.25 15.39 -24.92
CA CYS A 201 -8.52 15.04 -23.52
C CYS A 201 -9.91 15.55 -23.07
N SER A 202 -10.97 14.94 -23.59
CA SER A 202 -12.35 15.42 -23.41
C SER A 202 -13.34 14.36 -22.91
N LYS A 203 -12.91 13.10 -22.76
CA LYS A 203 -13.81 12.03 -22.33
C LYS A 203 -14.02 12.06 -20.83
N GLU A 204 -15.13 12.64 -20.39
CA GLU A 204 -15.55 12.63 -19.00
C GLU A 204 -15.60 11.19 -18.45
N THR A 205 -14.92 10.97 -17.33
CA THR A 205 -14.77 9.67 -16.69
C THR A 205 -14.93 9.82 -15.18
N TYR A 206 -15.73 8.93 -14.60
CA TYR A 206 -15.95 8.84 -13.16
C TYR A 206 -15.13 7.69 -12.59
N ALA A 207 -14.65 7.82 -11.35
CA ALA A 207 -13.93 6.76 -10.67
C ALA A 207 -14.24 6.75 -9.17
N PHE A 208 -14.08 5.59 -8.54
CA PHE A 208 -14.21 5.40 -7.09
C PHE A 208 -13.19 4.34 -6.65
N GLU A 209 -12.37 4.64 -5.63
CA GLU A 209 -11.32 3.74 -5.11
C GLU A 209 -10.29 3.26 -6.16
N GLY A 210 -9.99 4.10 -7.15
CA GLY A 210 -9.08 3.78 -8.26
C GLY A 210 -9.71 2.96 -9.40
N GLU A 211 -11.01 2.65 -9.32
CA GLU A 211 -11.75 1.95 -10.37
C GLU A 211 -12.67 2.90 -11.15
N ILE A 212 -12.65 2.80 -12.48
CA ILE A 212 -13.54 3.58 -13.35
C ILE A 212 -14.98 3.09 -13.20
N VAL A 213 -15.92 4.02 -12.98
CA VAL A 213 -17.36 3.74 -12.90
C VAL A 213 -18.12 4.43 -14.03
N SER A 214 -19.36 4.01 -14.26
CA SER A 214 -20.14 4.44 -15.44
C SER A 214 -20.64 5.88 -15.37
N ASN A 215 -20.90 6.41 -14.17
CA ASN A 215 -21.51 7.73 -13.96
C ASN A 215 -21.43 8.13 -12.48
N GLN A 216 -21.85 9.36 -12.17
CA GLN A 216 -21.93 9.88 -10.80
C GLN A 216 -22.79 9.00 -9.86
N LYS A 217 -23.93 8.50 -10.33
CA LYS A 217 -24.80 7.64 -9.52
C LYS A 217 -24.07 6.36 -9.06
N ALA A 218 -23.22 5.80 -9.90
CA ALA A 218 -22.40 4.64 -9.54
C ALA A 218 -21.33 4.97 -8.48
N VAL A 219 -20.82 6.21 -8.46
CA VAL A 219 -19.95 6.71 -7.38
C VAL A 219 -20.75 6.76 -6.07
N ASP A 220 -21.93 7.35 -6.10
CA ASP A 220 -22.79 7.49 -4.91
C ASP A 220 -23.19 6.11 -4.35
N GLU A 221 -23.62 5.18 -5.20
CA GLU A 221 -23.97 3.80 -4.81
C GLU A 221 -22.77 3.02 -4.24
N ALA A 222 -21.56 3.24 -4.76
CA ALA A 222 -20.33 2.62 -4.24
C ALA A 222 -19.94 3.20 -2.88
N GLN A 223 -20.11 4.52 -2.70
CA GLN A 223 -19.88 5.21 -1.44
C GLN A 223 -20.87 4.75 -0.37
N GLU A 224 -22.16 4.67 -0.68
CA GLU A 224 -23.19 4.16 0.24
C GLU A 224 -22.88 2.72 0.69
N ARG A 225 -22.48 1.86 -0.25
CA ARG A 225 -22.07 0.48 0.06
C ARG A 225 -20.88 0.43 1.00
N LYS A 226 -19.91 1.33 0.83
CA LYS A 226 -18.73 1.42 1.71
C LYS A 226 -19.10 1.92 3.09
N LEU A 227 -19.88 3.00 3.19
CA LEU A 227 -20.38 3.52 4.47
C LEU A 227 -21.18 2.45 5.20
N GLY A 228 -22.04 1.70 4.50
CA GLY A 228 -22.74 0.54 5.06
C GLY A 228 -21.80 -0.53 5.61
N LYS A 229 -20.70 -0.86 4.89
CA LYS A 229 -19.67 -1.79 5.39
C LYS A 229 -18.94 -1.25 6.62
N ILE A 230 -18.57 0.04 6.64
CA ILE A 230 -17.89 0.67 7.78
C ILE A 230 -18.81 0.68 9.00
N CYS A 231 -20.07 1.07 8.81
CA CYS A 231 -21.11 1.02 9.83
C CYS A 231 -21.25 -0.40 10.40
N ASN A 232 -21.40 -1.40 9.54
CA ASN A 232 -21.49 -2.81 9.96
C ASN A 232 -20.24 -3.27 10.72
N ASN A 233 -19.04 -2.88 10.29
CA ASN A 233 -17.79 -3.21 10.99
C ASN A 233 -17.73 -2.56 12.38
N LYS A 234 -18.17 -1.30 12.52
CA LYS A 234 -18.26 -0.60 13.81
C LYS A 234 -19.28 -1.23 14.75
N ILE A 235 -20.40 -1.70 14.23
CA ILE A 235 -21.40 -2.47 15.00
C ILE A 235 -20.80 -3.80 15.45
N MET A 236 -20.14 -4.54 14.55
CA MET A 236 -19.51 -5.82 14.86
C MET A 236 -18.38 -5.70 15.88
N SER A 237 -17.59 -4.61 15.85
CA SER A 237 -16.51 -4.42 16.83
C SER A 237 -17.02 -4.20 18.26
N GLN A 238 -18.28 -3.78 18.44
CA GLN A 238 -18.88 -3.70 19.78
C GLN A 238 -18.97 -5.06 20.46
N LYS A 239 -19.01 -6.16 19.70
CA LYS A 239 -19.02 -7.52 20.23
C LYS A 239 -17.76 -7.83 21.04
N GLU A 240 -16.60 -7.42 20.54
CA GLU A 240 -15.31 -7.64 21.20
C GLU A 240 -15.16 -6.76 22.44
N LEU A 241 -15.65 -5.53 22.36
CA LEU A 241 -15.65 -4.56 23.46
C LEU A 241 -16.65 -4.90 24.58
N LYS A 242 -17.54 -5.89 24.35
CA LYS A 242 -18.68 -6.22 25.22
C LYS A 242 -19.49 -4.96 25.59
N THR A 243 -19.62 -4.04 24.64
CA THR A 243 -20.27 -2.74 24.87
C THR A 243 -21.71 -2.96 25.34
N THR A 244 -22.11 -2.16 26.32
CA THR A 244 -23.46 -2.17 26.86
C THR A 244 -23.97 -0.73 26.91
N GLY A 245 -25.23 -0.51 26.54
CA GLY A 245 -25.85 0.82 26.48
C GLY A 245 -26.11 1.32 25.06
N ILE A 246 -26.46 2.60 24.98
CA ILE A 246 -26.84 3.29 23.75
C ILE A 246 -25.59 3.84 23.05
N LYS A 247 -25.47 3.62 21.74
CA LYS A 247 -24.40 4.16 20.90
C LYS A 247 -24.95 4.73 19.60
N ASN A 248 -24.35 5.83 19.16
CA ASN A 248 -24.55 6.41 17.84
C ASN A 248 -23.19 6.40 17.13
N PHE A 249 -23.18 6.05 15.85
CA PHE A 249 -21.99 6.06 15.01
C PHE A 249 -22.23 7.04 13.87
N GLU A 250 -21.33 8.00 13.69
CA GLU A 250 -21.46 9.02 12.62
C GLU A 250 -21.54 8.35 11.24
N GLU A 251 -20.81 7.25 11.04
CA GLU A 251 -20.78 6.48 9.80
C GLU A 251 -22.07 5.71 9.51
N CYS A 252 -22.95 5.58 10.51
CA CYS A 252 -24.28 4.97 10.41
C CYS A 252 -25.42 6.01 10.34
N GLY A 253 -25.08 7.30 10.27
CA GLY A 253 -26.05 8.40 10.26
C GLY A 253 -26.73 8.63 11.61
N THR A 254 -28.02 8.98 11.58
CA THR A 254 -28.81 9.31 12.79
C THR A 254 -29.36 8.08 13.52
N GLN A 255 -28.94 6.87 13.14
CA GLN A 255 -29.44 5.65 13.74
C GLN A 255 -28.87 5.46 15.15
N THR A 256 -29.76 5.11 16.08
CA THR A 256 -29.41 4.76 17.45
C THR A 256 -29.35 3.25 17.62
N PHE A 257 -28.24 2.78 18.18
CA PHE A 257 -27.97 1.37 18.40
C PHE A 257 -28.00 1.05 19.90
N TYR A 258 -28.65 -0.05 20.23
CA TYR A 258 -28.74 -0.54 21.59
C TYR A 258 -27.86 -1.79 21.72
N PHE A 259 -26.97 -1.83 22.69
CA PHE A 259 -26.07 -2.97 22.89
C PHE A 259 -26.20 -3.57 24.29
N CYS A 260 -26.07 -4.89 24.37
CA CYS A 260 -25.92 -5.63 25.63
C CYS A 260 -24.81 -6.67 25.47
N GLU A 261 -23.75 -6.54 26.26
CA GLU A 261 -22.53 -7.37 26.19
C GLU A 261 -21.96 -7.52 24.77
N GLY A 262 -22.02 -6.43 24.01
CA GLY A 262 -21.53 -6.37 22.64
C GLY A 262 -22.45 -6.97 21.59
N SER A 263 -23.59 -7.54 22.00
CA SER A 263 -24.65 -7.95 21.07
C SER A 263 -25.63 -6.80 20.84
N GLN A 264 -25.86 -6.46 19.58
CA GLN A 264 -26.87 -5.47 19.21
C GLN A 264 -28.29 -5.97 19.56
N LYS A 265 -29.09 -5.08 20.10
CA LYS A 265 -30.52 -5.25 20.37
C LYS A 265 -31.31 -4.32 19.45
N GLN A 266 -32.50 -4.76 19.06
CA GLN A 266 -33.33 -4.02 18.10
C GLN A 266 -34.00 -2.78 18.71
N SER A 267 -34.10 -2.72 20.05
CA SER A 267 -34.77 -1.65 20.76
C SER A 267 -34.16 -1.43 22.15
N GLU A 268 -34.48 -0.28 22.74
CA GLU A 268 -34.17 0.03 24.15
C GLU A 268 -34.76 -1.02 25.10
N GLU A 269 -36.00 -1.45 24.84
CA GLU A 269 -36.66 -2.51 25.61
C GLU A 269 -35.87 -3.82 25.55
N GLY A 270 -35.40 -4.22 24.37
CA GLY A 270 -34.59 -5.44 24.21
C GLY A 270 -33.23 -5.35 24.92
N MET A 271 -32.66 -4.16 25.07
CA MET A 271 -31.47 -3.93 25.89
C MET A 271 -31.79 -4.03 27.38
N ASN A 272 -32.87 -3.40 27.83
CA ASN A 272 -33.30 -3.42 29.23
C ASN A 272 -33.65 -4.83 29.70
N VAL A 273 -34.30 -5.64 28.86
CA VAL A 273 -34.55 -7.07 29.14
C VAL A 273 -33.24 -7.83 29.36
N CYS A 274 -32.25 -7.62 28.47
CA CYS A 274 -30.95 -8.27 28.59
C CYS A 274 -30.19 -7.85 29.87
N LEU A 275 -30.28 -6.57 30.25
CA LEU A 275 -29.73 -6.07 31.51
C LEU A 275 -30.42 -6.70 32.73
N ALA A 276 -31.74 -6.83 32.70
CA ALA A 276 -32.51 -7.46 33.77
C ALA A 276 -32.19 -8.96 33.90
N GLU A 277 -32.08 -9.69 32.78
CA GLU A 277 -31.66 -11.10 32.79
C GLU A 277 -30.27 -11.28 33.39
N LYS A 278 -29.35 -10.36 33.10
CA LYS A 278 -28.01 -10.38 33.69
C LYS A 278 -28.03 -10.12 35.19
N ASP A 279 -28.83 -9.15 35.65
CA ASP A 279 -29.01 -8.87 37.07
C ASP A 279 -29.59 -10.08 37.81
N LEU A 280 -30.59 -10.74 37.23
CA LEU A 280 -31.16 -11.97 37.76
C LEU A 280 -30.15 -13.12 37.81
N LEU A 281 -29.32 -13.26 36.77
CA LEU A 281 -28.27 -14.29 36.74
C LEU A 281 -27.18 -14.02 37.78
N ALA A 282 -26.80 -12.75 37.97
CA ALA A 282 -25.85 -12.35 39.00
C ALA A 282 -26.39 -12.69 40.40
N LYS A 283 -27.64 -12.32 40.68
CA LYS A 283 -28.33 -12.66 41.94
C LYS A 283 -28.40 -14.17 42.16
N ARG A 284 -28.78 -14.94 41.14
CA ARG A 284 -28.81 -16.41 41.23
C ARG A 284 -27.43 -17.00 41.54
N ASN A 285 -26.37 -16.47 40.93
CA ASN A 285 -25.01 -16.95 41.20
C ASN A 285 -24.56 -16.63 42.63
N GLU A 286 -24.92 -15.46 43.16
CA GLU A 286 -24.68 -15.10 44.56
C GLU A 286 -25.43 -16.03 45.52
N GLU A 287 -26.71 -16.33 45.23
CA GLU A 287 -27.50 -17.27 46.01
C GLU A 287 -26.86 -18.67 46.02
N LEU A 288 -26.45 -19.21 44.87
CA LEU A 288 -25.79 -20.51 44.77
C LEU A 288 -24.49 -20.59 45.60
N VAL A 289 -23.71 -19.51 45.67
CA VAL A 289 -22.50 -19.46 46.49
C VAL A 289 -22.84 -19.55 47.98
N CYS A 290 -23.87 -18.83 48.41
CA CYS A 290 -24.28 -18.81 49.80
C CYS A 290 -24.96 -20.14 50.21
N GLU A 291 -25.80 -20.73 49.36
CA GLU A 291 -26.35 -22.08 49.58
C GLU A 291 -25.24 -23.12 49.73
N LYS A 292 -24.22 -23.05 48.86
CA LYS A 292 -23.06 -23.93 48.94
C LYS A 292 -22.31 -23.76 50.27
N ASN A 293 -22.03 -22.52 50.69
CA ASN A 293 -21.35 -22.26 51.96
C ASN A 293 -22.17 -22.76 53.16
N ARG A 294 -23.49 -22.60 53.13
CA ARG A 294 -24.43 -23.09 54.15
C ARG A 294 -24.42 -24.62 54.21
N GLU A 295 -24.46 -25.29 53.05
CA GLU A 295 -24.39 -26.75 52.96
C GLU A 295 -23.02 -27.31 53.40
N GLU A 296 -21.92 -26.63 53.07
CA GLU A 296 -20.59 -26.99 53.55
C GLU A 296 -20.49 -26.87 55.08
N ALA A 297 -21.08 -25.83 55.69
CA ALA A 297 -21.17 -25.70 57.15
C ALA A 297 -22.00 -26.83 57.77
N ARG A 298 -23.18 -27.11 57.19
CA ARG A 298 -24.09 -28.19 57.63
C ARG A 298 -23.41 -29.56 57.58
N LEU A 299 -22.74 -29.89 56.48
CA LEU A 299 -22.03 -31.16 56.30
C LEU A 299 -20.72 -31.23 57.10
N GLY A 300 -20.13 -30.08 57.44
CA GLY A 300 -18.95 -29.97 58.29
C GLY A 300 -19.21 -30.14 59.78
N GLY A 301 -20.46 -30.35 60.19
CA GLY A 301 -20.84 -30.53 61.60
C GLY A 301 -20.98 -29.22 62.37
N TYR A 302 -21.32 -28.11 61.70
CA TYR A 302 -21.65 -26.86 62.38
C TYR A 302 -22.87 -27.03 63.30
N ILE A 303 -22.76 -26.57 64.55
CA ILE A 303 -23.83 -26.65 65.56
C ILE A 303 -24.16 -25.23 66.04
N GLY A 304 -25.44 -24.85 66.00
CA GLY A 304 -25.93 -23.58 66.53
C GLY A 304 -26.39 -22.59 65.45
N TYR A 305 -26.38 -21.30 65.81
CA TYR A 305 -26.90 -20.20 65.00
C TYR A 305 -26.00 -19.86 63.82
N TYR A 306 -26.52 -20.04 62.60
CA TYR A 306 -25.89 -19.60 61.36
C TYR A 306 -26.47 -18.23 60.97
N PRO A 307 -25.69 -17.13 61.11
CA PRO A 307 -26.19 -15.78 60.88
C PRO A 307 -26.55 -15.55 59.41
N PRO A 308 -27.49 -14.63 59.12
CA PRO A 308 -27.81 -14.25 57.76
C PRO A 308 -26.58 -13.62 57.08
N VAL A 309 -26.40 -13.93 55.80
CA VAL A 309 -25.32 -13.38 54.98
C VAL A 309 -25.93 -12.37 54.02
N GLU A 310 -25.27 -11.23 53.82
CA GLU A 310 -25.69 -10.25 52.84
C GLU A 310 -25.74 -10.90 51.44
N GLY A 311 -26.92 -10.91 50.82
CA GLY A 311 -27.14 -11.56 49.54
C GLY A 311 -28.63 -11.62 49.18
N PRO A 312 -28.95 -11.99 47.93
CA PRO A 312 -30.31 -12.12 47.46
C PRO A 312 -31.06 -13.28 48.13
N ASP A 313 -32.37 -13.12 48.27
CA ASP A 313 -33.33 -14.17 48.65
C ASP A 313 -32.94 -14.98 49.90
N SER A 314 -32.66 -16.28 49.73
CA SER A 314 -32.52 -17.23 50.84
C SER A 314 -31.27 -17.04 51.70
N CYS A 315 -30.35 -16.16 51.28
CA CYS A 315 -29.10 -15.82 51.98
C CYS A 315 -29.30 -14.90 53.17
N GLY A 316 -30.29 -14.01 53.08
CA GLY A 316 -30.66 -13.10 54.17
C GLY A 316 -31.43 -13.79 55.30
N ASN A 317 -31.70 -15.09 55.18
CA ASN A 317 -32.36 -15.86 56.21
C ASN A 317 -31.35 -16.39 57.23
N GLU A 318 -31.76 -16.39 58.49
CA GLU A 318 -31.03 -17.07 59.55
C GLU A 318 -31.42 -18.54 59.64
N TYR A 319 -30.48 -19.38 60.05
CA TYR A 319 -30.70 -20.82 60.20
C TYR A 319 -30.05 -21.33 61.48
N TRP A 320 -30.56 -22.45 61.99
CA TRP A 320 -29.94 -23.18 63.08
C TRP A 320 -29.57 -24.58 62.61
N MET A 321 -28.41 -25.11 63.00
CA MET A 321 -27.92 -26.40 62.52
C MET A 321 -27.60 -27.35 63.68
N CYS A 322 -27.95 -28.63 63.54
CA CYS A 322 -27.61 -29.72 64.48
C CYS A 322 -27.48 -31.05 63.71
N ASP A 323 -26.35 -31.75 63.85
CA ASP A 323 -26.12 -33.09 63.27
C ASP A 323 -26.57 -33.22 61.81
N THR A 324 -26.12 -32.29 60.97
CA THR A 324 -26.46 -32.17 59.55
C THR A 324 -27.92 -31.79 59.25
N ILE A 325 -28.77 -31.52 60.24
CA ILE A 325 -30.14 -31.04 60.05
C ILE A 325 -30.18 -29.52 60.17
N GLN A 326 -30.89 -28.87 59.24
CA GLN A 326 -31.12 -27.42 59.24
C GLN A 326 -32.53 -27.12 59.75
N PHE A 327 -32.63 -26.12 60.62
CA PHE A 327 -33.87 -25.59 61.18
C PHE A 327 -34.02 -24.12 60.80
N SER A 328 -35.21 -23.72 60.38
CA SER A 328 -35.55 -22.32 60.07
C SER A 328 -36.00 -21.51 61.29
N GLU A 329 -36.18 -22.16 62.45
CA GLU A 329 -36.60 -21.52 63.69
C GLU A 329 -35.78 -22.05 64.87
N GLU A 330 -35.40 -21.13 65.75
CA GLU A 330 -34.70 -21.46 67.01
C GLU A 330 -35.51 -22.45 67.87
N SER A 331 -36.84 -22.32 67.89
CA SER A 331 -37.72 -23.18 68.68
C SER A 331 -37.65 -24.66 68.28
N ALA A 332 -37.36 -24.94 67.00
CA ALA A 332 -37.20 -26.28 66.47
C ALA A 332 -35.80 -26.83 66.76
N PHE A 333 -34.78 -25.97 66.66
CA PHE A 333 -33.42 -26.31 67.09
C PHE A 333 -33.36 -26.65 68.59
N ASN A 334 -34.04 -25.88 69.44
CA ASN A 334 -34.12 -26.12 70.90
C ASN A 334 -34.83 -27.43 71.28
N LYS A 335 -35.48 -28.11 70.33
CA LYS A 335 -36.06 -29.45 70.51
C LYS A 335 -35.19 -30.55 69.90
N SER A 336 -34.09 -30.19 69.25
CA SER A 336 -33.15 -31.12 68.64
C SER A 336 -32.21 -31.72 69.70
N PRO A 337 -31.54 -32.85 69.41
CA PRO A 337 -30.55 -33.44 70.32
C PRO A 337 -29.38 -32.51 70.68
N CYS A 338 -29.09 -31.49 69.86
CA CYS A 338 -28.02 -30.53 70.12
C CYS A 338 -28.41 -29.41 71.08
N ALA A 339 -29.70 -29.25 71.43
CA ALA A 339 -30.16 -28.18 72.31
C ALA A 339 -29.63 -28.31 73.75
N ASP A 340 -29.44 -29.55 74.21
CA ASP A 340 -28.95 -29.87 75.55
C ASP A 340 -27.42 -30.04 75.60
N VAL A 341 -26.74 -29.96 74.45
CA VAL A 341 -25.28 -29.90 74.40
C VAL A 341 -24.91 -28.48 74.83
N LYS A 342 -24.70 -28.28 76.14
CA LYS A 342 -24.02 -27.09 76.68
C LYS A 342 -22.85 -26.78 75.76
N GLU A 343 -22.88 -25.62 75.08
CA GLU A 343 -21.84 -25.10 74.18
C GLU A 343 -20.55 -25.91 74.31
N SER A 344 -20.41 -26.97 73.49
CA SER A 344 -19.09 -27.54 73.34
C SER A 344 -18.28 -26.39 72.77
N THR A 345 -17.23 -25.98 73.46
CA THR A 345 -16.43 -24.79 73.17
C THR A 345 -15.66 -24.86 71.84
N CYS A 346 -16.12 -25.63 70.86
CA CYS A 346 -15.76 -25.50 69.45
C CYS A 346 -16.48 -24.29 68.86
N GLY A 347 -15.98 -23.10 69.20
CA GLY A 347 -16.50 -21.84 68.68
C GLY A 347 -15.76 -20.61 69.21
N LYS A 348 -15.06 -20.74 70.37
CA LYS A 348 -14.08 -19.74 70.76
C LYS A 348 -12.81 -19.99 69.95
N THR A 349 -12.50 -19.10 69.02
CA THR A 349 -11.15 -18.98 68.47
C THR A 349 -10.17 -18.84 69.63
N LYS A 350 -9.45 -19.91 69.97
CA LYS A 350 -8.31 -19.85 70.89
C LYS A 350 -7.32 -18.85 70.33
N THR A 351 -6.80 -17.98 71.18
CA THR A 351 -5.70 -17.09 70.80
C THR A 351 -4.48 -17.94 70.41
N PRO A 352 -3.60 -17.45 69.51
CA PRO A 352 -2.37 -18.16 69.16
C PRO A 352 -1.55 -18.61 70.39
N GLU A 353 -1.53 -17.81 71.46
CA GLU A 353 -0.91 -18.15 72.74
C GLU A 353 -1.54 -19.37 73.45
N GLU A 354 -2.87 -19.52 73.39
CA GLU A 354 -3.60 -20.63 74.00
C GLU A 354 -3.38 -21.95 73.24
N CYS A 355 -3.21 -21.90 71.91
CA CYS A 355 -2.82 -23.08 71.13
C CYS A 355 -1.35 -23.49 71.36
N LEU A 356 -0.47 -22.53 71.67
CA LEU A 356 0.96 -22.77 71.89
C LEU A 356 1.28 -23.41 73.25
N SER A 357 0.41 -23.26 74.25
CA SER A 357 0.61 -23.85 75.60
C SER A 357 0.27 -25.35 75.65
N GLU A 358 -0.60 -25.82 74.74
CA GLU A 358 -1.07 -27.22 74.67
C GLU A 358 -0.28 -28.06 73.67
N CYS A 359 0.57 -27.45 72.83
CA CYS A 359 1.37 -28.17 71.82
C CYS A 359 2.70 -28.71 72.37
N ASN A 360 3.09 -29.88 71.87
CA ASN A 360 4.35 -30.57 72.19
C ASN A 360 5.56 -29.63 71.92
N PRO A 361 6.55 -29.49 72.85
CA PRO A 361 7.65 -28.52 72.76
C PRO A 361 8.43 -28.49 71.44
N GLY A 362 8.45 -29.59 70.69
CA GLY A 362 9.08 -29.67 69.36
C GLY A 362 8.42 -28.85 68.25
N HIS A 363 7.16 -28.40 68.40
CA HIS A 363 6.42 -27.66 67.37
C HIS A 363 6.41 -26.13 67.57
N LYS A 364 7.00 -25.64 68.68
CA LYS A 364 6.93 -24.23 69.08
C LYS A 364 7.64 -23.28 68.10
N SER A 365 8.71 -23.75 67.46
CA SER A 365 9.47 -23.01 66.44
C SER A 365 8.73 -22.94 65.10
N PHE A 366 8.01 -24.01 64.72
CA PHE A 366 7.25 -24.08 63.47
C PHE A 366 6.03 -23.14 63.52
N ILE A 367 5.28 -23.13 64.63
CA ILE A 367 4.12 -22.25 64.79
C ILE A 367 4.53 -20.77 64.84
N LYS A 368 5.63 -20.41 65.53
CA LYS A 368 6.13 -19.03 65.53
C LYS A 368 6.53 -18.53 64.14
N MET A 369 7.08 -19.41 63.30
CA MET A 369 7.55 -19.04 61.96
C MET A 369 6.41 -18.86 60.95
N PHE A 370 5.31 -19.60 61.09
CA PHE A 370 4.19 -19.58 60.14
C PHE A 370 2.95 -18.82 60.64
N CYS A 371 2.82 -18.55 61.95
CA CYS A 371 1.66 -17.85 62.54
C CYS A 371 2.04 -16.53 63.24
N GLY A 372 3.34 -16.16 63.29
CA GLY A 372 3.81 -14.94 63.96
C GLY A 372 3.61 -13.63 63.17
N TYR A 373 3.16 -13.71 61.93
CA TYR A 373 2.75 -12.54 61.14
C TYR A 373 1.24 -12.59 60.98
N GLY A 374 0.57 -11.51 61.40
CA GLY A 374 -0.88 -11.42 61.54
C GLY A 374 -1.67 -11.94 60.33
N PHE A 375 -2.83 -12.51 60.63
CA PHE A 375 -3.78 -13.14 59.72
C PHE A 375 -4.51 -12.16 58.77
N GLU A 376 -3.84 -11.11 58.30
CA GLU A 376 -4.38 -10.25 57.25
C GLU A 376 -3.83 -10.72 55.90
N GLY A 377 -4.53 -11.65 55.26
CA GLY A 377 -4.53 -11.74 53.79
C GLY A 377 -4.02 -13.02 53.12
N MET A 378 -3.66 -14.10 53.82
CA MET A 378 -3.33 -15.38 53.14
C MET A 378 -4.13 -16.56 53.70
N LYS A 379 -4.97 -17.18 52.86
CA LYS A 379 -5.61 -18.47 53.14
C LYS A 379 -4.54 -19.56 53.25
N PRO A 380 -4.40 -20.27 54.37
CA PRO A 380 -3.38 -21.30 54.50
C PRO A 380 -3.68 -22.48 53.57
N MET A 381 -2.65 -23.04 52.96
CA MET A 381 -2.76 -24.23 52.10
C MET A 381 -3.26 -25.44 52.91
N HIS A 382 -4.23 -26.15 52.33
CA HIS A 382 -5.07 -27.25 52.84
C HIS A 382 -4.35 -28.38 53.62
N LYS A 383 -3.01 -28.47 53.56
CA LYS A 383 -2.24 -29.51 54.25
C LYS A 383 -1.87 -29.13 55.69
N VAL A 384 -1.73 -27.84 56.00
CA VAL A 384 -1.37 -27.36 57.35
C VAL A 384 -2.58 -27.39 58.30
N CYS A 385 -3.80 -27.20 57.79
CA CYS A 385 -5.02 -27.27 58.61
C CYS A 385 -5.37 -28.67 59.13
N ARG A 386 -4.86 -29.73 58.49
CA ARG A 386 -5.19 -31.11 58.90
C ARG A 386 -4.59 -31.47 60.27
N ASP A 387 -3.42 -30.92 60.57
CA ASP A 387 -2.77 -31.12 61.87
C ASP A 387 -3.34 -30.16 62.93
N PHE A 388 -3.83 -28.98 62.55
CA PHE A 388 -4.52 -28.07 63.48
C PHE A 388 -5.85 -28.62 64.00
N ASN A 389 -6.61 -29.36 63.16
CA ASN A 389 -7.82 -30.05 63.60
C ASN A 389 -7.54 -31.18 64.61
N SER A 390 -6.31 -31.71 64.68
CA SER A 390 -5.94 -32.69 65.71
C SER A 390 -5.77 -32.07 67.11
N CYS A 391 -5.68 -30.74 67.21
CA CYS A 391 -5.69 -30.01 68.48
C CYS A 391 -7.09 -29.53 68.91
N MET A 392 -8.11 -29.58 68.03
CA MET A 392 -9.42 -28.99 68.34
C MET A 392 -10.43 -30.00 68.89
N CYS A 393 -10.21 -31.30 68.77
CA CYS A 393 -11.10 -32.30 69.35
C CYS A 393 -10.31 -33.51 69.87
N ARG A 394 -10.07 -33.52 71.18
CA ARG A 394 -9.86 -34.77 71.92
C ARG A 394 -10.82 -34.75 73.09
N GLU A 395 -11.86 -35.57 72.99
CA GLU A 395 -12.73 -35.93 74.11
C GLU A 395 -11.93 -36.84 75.06
N ASP A 396 -11.94 -36.53 76.35
CA ASP A 396 -11.74 -37.50 77.44
C ASP A 396 -13.12 -37.83 78.05
#